data_AF-A0A7J2YUW7-F1
#
_entry.id   AF-A0A7J2YUW7-F1
#
_cell.length_a   1.000
_cell.length_b   1.000
_cell.length_c   1.000
_cell.angle_alpha   90.00
_cell.angle_beta   90.00
_cell.angle_gamma   90.00
#
_symmetry.space_group_name_H-M   'P 1'
#
loop_
_entity.id
_entity.type
_entity.pdbx_description
1 polymer ?
#
loop_
_entity_poly.entity_id
_entity_poly.type
_entity_poly.pdbx_seq_one_letter_code
_entity_poly.pdbx_strand_id
1 'polypeptide(L)'
;MTKGLPWTAEEEAQLKKLVEANTPLDVIAQTLRKTPTAILVKCQRLGILATAANYVTKTALPLPAELPSVEETLKKLAGALEAASAPGLSKVEVQRLQVVAVIARTYKDILSDYLNYREVEAKLNDMEAKYAALLGNKSTNNASRPVPEPVAKSPS
;
A
#
# COMPACT_ATOMS: atom_id res chain seq x y z
N MET A 1 -26.98 -31.32 14.70
CA MET A 1 -27.32 -30.03 14.07
C MET A 1 -28.81 -29.76 14.32
N THR A 2 -29.15 -29.02 15.38
CA THR A 2 -30.54 -28.62 15.64
C THR A 2 -30.97 -27.59 14.61
N LYS A 3 -31.81 -27.99 13.65
CA LYS A 3 -32.32 -27.08 12.61
C LYS A 3 -33.14 -25.99 13.31
N GLY A 4 -32.73 -24.72 13.15
CA GLY A 4 -33.48 -23.58 13.66
C GLY A 4 -34.88 -23.52 13.04
N LEU A 5 -35.82 -22.89 13.75
CA LEU A 5 -37.22 -22.80 13.35
C LEU A 5 -37.33 -22.22 11.92
N PRO A 6 -38.06 -22.86 10.99
CA PRO A 6 -38.20 -22.36 9.63
C PRO A 6 -38.92 -20.99 9.65
N TRP A 7 -38.50 -20.09 8.75
CA TRP A 7 -39.16 -18.80 8.54
C TRP A 7 -40.37 -18.97 7.63
N THR A 8 -41.51 -18.39 7.99
CA THR A 8 -42.66 -18.31 7.09
C THR A 8 -42.63 -17.03 6.26
N ALA A 9 -43.31 -17.03 5.11
CA ALA A 9 -43.38 -15.86 4.23
C ALA A 9 -44.02 -14.63 4.92
N GLU A 10 -44.94 -14.87 5.86
CA GLU A 10 -45.61 -13.82 6.64
C GLU A 10 -44.65 -13.16 7.64
N GLU A 11 -43.82 -13.96 8.32
CA GLU A 11 -42.78 -13.46 9.23
C GLU A 11 -41.75 -12.61 8.47
N GLU A 12 -41.40 -12.98 7.24
CA GLU A 12 -40.49 -12.21 6.39
C GLU A 12 -41.10 -10.86 5.96
N ALA A 13 -42.39 -10.85 5.61
CA ALA A 13 -43.10 -9.62 5.25
C ALA A 13 -43.26 -8.67 6.45
N GLN A 14 -43.54 -9.23 7.64
CA GLN A 14 -43.59 -8.46 8.88
C GLN A 14 -42.21 -7.91 9.26
N LEU A 15 -41.16 -8.71 9.12
CA LEU A 15 -39.79 -8.26 9.37
C LEU A 15 -39.41 -7.07 8.47
N LYS A 16 -39.74 -7.12 7.17
CA LYS A 16 -39.52 -5.99 6.24
C LYS A 16 -40.21 -4.73 6.72
N LYS A 17 -41.50 -4.81 7.06
CA LYS A 17 -42.29 -3.66 7.56
C LYS A 17 -41.74 -3.08 8.86
N LEU A 18 -41.32 -3.91 9.80
CA LEU A 18 -40.80 -3.47 11.10
C LEU A 18 -39.41 -2.81 10.98
N VAL A 19 -38.58 -3.32 10.07
CA VAL A 19 -37.26 -2.72 9.79
C VAL A 19 -37.42 -1.41 9.01
N GLU A 20 -38.34 -1.33 8.05
CA GLU A 20 -38.70 -0.07 7.37
C GLU A 20 -39.25 0.98 8.34
N ALA A 21 -40.03 0.55 9.35
CA ALA A 21 -40.54 1.41 10.42
C ALA A 21 -39.49 1.79 11.48
N ASN A 22 -38.21 1.43 11.28
CA ASN A 22 -37.09 1.70 12.19
C ASN A 22 -37.34 1.23 13.65
N THR A 23 -38.06 0.12 13.81
CA THR A 23 -38.37 -0.44 15.13
C THR A 23 -37.11 -1.06 15.75
N PRO A 24 -36.82 -0.86 17.04
CA PRO A 24 -35.65 -1.45 17.68
C PRO A 24 -35.69 -2.98 17.65
N LEU A 25 -34.52 -3.59 17.41
CA LEU A 25 -34.34 -5.04 17.21
C LEU A 25 -34.92 -5.91 18.33
N ASP A 26 -34.88 -5.43 19.58
CA ASP A 26 -35.42 -6.17 20.74
C ASP A 26 -36.95 -6.27 20.69
N VAL A 27 -37.63 -5.23 20.20
CA VAL A 27 -39.08 -5.24 20.02
C VAL A 27 -39.47 -6.15 18.85
N ILE A 28 -38.67 -6.16 17.78
CA ILE A 28 -38.86 -7.10 16.65
C ILE A 28 -38.68 -8.55 17.12
N ALA A 29 -37.68 -8.81 17.97
CA ALA A 29 -37.40 -10.13 18.56
C ALA A 29 -38.56 -10.65 19.40
N GLN A 30 -39.15 -9.79 20.24
CA GLN A 30 -40.33 -10.13 21.02
C GLN A 30 -41.56 -10.36 20.13
N THR A 31 -41.76 -9.50 19.11
CA THR A 31 -42.91 -9.58 18.20
C THR A 31 -42.90 -10.86 17.36
N LEU A 32 -41.74 -11.22 16.79
CA LEU A 32 -41.58 -12.42 15.98
C LEU A 32 -41.25 -13.68 16.79
N ARG A 33 -41.11 -13.57 18.12
CA ARG A 33 -40.70 -14.65 19.03
C ARG A 33 -39.44 -15.39 18.56
N LYS A 34 -38.49 -14.65 17.97
CA LYS A 34 -37.21 -15.18 17.48
C LYS A 34 -36.06 -14.49 18.20
N THR A 35 -34.91 -15.15 18.27
CA THR A 35 -33.73 -14.54 18.89
C THR A 35 -33.27 -13.32 18.08
N PRO A 36 -32.72 -12.27 18.73
CA PRO A 36 -32.16 -11.12 18.03
C PRO A 36 -31.12 -11.51 16.98
N THR A 37 -30.33 -12.55 17.26
CA THR A 37 -29.34 -13.12 16.32
C THR A 37 -29.99 -13.74 15.08
N ALA A 38 -31.13 -14.44 15.21
CA ALA A 38 -31.85 -15.00 14.07
C ALA A 38 -32.44 -13.91 13.17
N ILE A 39 -32.88 -12.79 13.76
CA ILE A 39 -33.37 -11.62 13.02
C ILE A 39 -32.23 -10.96 12.25
N LEU A 40 -31.07 -10.73 12.87
CA LEU A 40 -29.91 -10.15 12.18
C LEU A 40 -29.48 -10.98 10.97
N VAL A 41 -29.33 -12.29 11.15
CA VAL A 41 -28.96 -13.21 10.06
C VAL A 41 -30.02 -13.20 8.96
N LYS A 42 -31.31 -13.11 9.31
CA LYS A 42 -32.38 -13.04 8.32
C LYS A 42 -32.42 -11.71 7.58
N CYS A 43 -32.26 -10.58 8.27
CA CYS A 43 -32.16 -9.26 7.65
C CYS A 43 -30.96 -9.17 6.70
N GLN A 44 -29.83 -9.81 7.04
CA GLN A 44 -28.67 -9.94 6.15
C GLN A 44 -29.00 -10.79 4.92
N ARG A 45 -29.62 -11.96 5.11
CA ARG A 45 -30.00 -12.85 4.01
C ARG A 45 -31.04 -12.22 3.06
N LEU A 46 -31.91 -11.37 3.59
CA LEU A 46 -32.92 -10.63 2.83
C LEU A 46 -32.40 -9.31 2.25
N GLY A 47 -31.15 -8.92 2.54
CA GLY A 47 -30.54 -7.67 2.06
C GLY A 47 -31.16 -6.39 2.63
N ILE A 48 -31.93 -6.48 3.71
CA ILE A 48 -32.66 -5.34 4.31
C ILE A 48 -31.73 -4.52 5.19
N LEU A 49 -30.83 -5.19 5.91
CA LEU A 49 -29.76 -4.53 6.65
C LEU A 49 -28.51 -4.63 5.77
N ALA A 50 -28.18 -3.54 5.08
CA ALA A 50 -26.87 -3.39 4.48
C ALA A 50 -25.86 -3.49 5.62
N THR A 51 -25.22 -4.65 5.74
CA THR A 51 -24.07 -4.82 6.62
C THR A 51 -23.11 -3.67 6.34
N ALA A 52 -22.78 -2.93 7.40
CA ALA A 52 -21.70 -1.98 7.39
C ALA A 52 -20.53 -2.60 6.61
N ALA A 53 -20.24 -1.99 5.45
CA ALA A 53 -19.18 -2.31 4.52
C ALA A 53 -18.78 -3.80 4.50
N ASN A 54 -19.30 -4.54 3.51
CA ASN A 54 -18.65 -5.76 3.04
C ASN A 54 -17.14 -5.54 3.06
N TYR A 55 -16.42 -6.29 3.90
CA TYR A 55 -14.98 -6.44 3.84
C TYR A 55 -14.67 -7.22 2.56
N VAL A 56 -14.93 -6.61 1.40
CA VAL A 56 -14.45 -7.09 0.13
C VAL A 56 -12.96 -6.81 0.17
N THR A 57 -12.18 -7.83 0.46
CA THR A 57 -10.73 -7.81 0.27
C THR A 57 -10.49 -7.58 -1.21
N LYS A 58 -10.32 -6.32 -1.62
CA LYS A 58 -9.88 -6.00 -2.98
C LYS A 58 -8.48 -6.57 -3.12
N THR A 59 -8.34 -7.69 -3.84
CA THR A 59 -7.07 -8.38 -4.07
C THR A 59 -6.15 -7.63 -5.03
N ALA A 60 -6.68 -6.64 -5.76
CA ALA A 60 -5.92 -5.74 -6.61
C ALA A 60 -5.75 -4.37 -5.93
N LEU A 61 -4.54 -4.08 -5.46
CA LEU A 61 -4.12 -2.75 -5.06
C LEU A 61 -3.51 -2.07 -6.31
N PRO A 62 -4.09 -0.98 -6.82
CA PRO A 62 -3.49 -0.25 -7.93
C PRO A 62 -2.14 0.31 -7.48
N LEU A 63 -1.07 -0.10 -8.17
CA LEU A 63 0.26 0.43 -7.94
C LEU A 63 0.33 1.85 -8.53
N PRO A 64 0.91 2.82 -7.79
CA PRO A 64 1.11 4.16 -8.32
C PRO A 64 2.18 4.14 -9.43
N ALA A 65 2.03 5.03 -10.42
CA ALA A 65 2.98 5.15 -11.52
C ALA A 65 4.37 5.61 -11.04
N GLU A 66 4.38 6.46 -10.01
CA GLU A 66 5.59 6.97 -9.35
C GLU A 66 5.50 6.72 -7.85
N LEU A 67 6.65 6.50 -7.22
CA LEU A 67 6.71 6.36 -5.77
C LEU A 67 6.35 7.70 -5.10
N PRO A 68 5.59 7.69 -4.00
CA PRO A 68 5.30 8.91 -3.24
C PRO A 68 6.58 9.65 -2.82
N SER A 69 6.53 10.96 -2.70
CA SER A 69 7.67 11.70 -2.12
C SER A 69 7.81 11.41 -0.61
N VAL A 70 9.03 11.54 -0.07
CA VAL A 70 9.29 11.51 1.39
C VAL A 70 8.37 12.51 2.09
N GLU A 71 8.25 13.72 1.55
CA GLU A 71 7.47 14.81 2.13
C GLU A 71 5.97 14.45 2.20
N GLU A 72 5.43 13.87 1.13
CA GLU A 72 4.03 13.41 1.08
C GLU A 72 3.75 12.33 2.12
N THR A 73 4.71 11.43 2.32
CA THR A 73 4.59 10.34 3.29
C THR A 73 4.66 10.89 4.72
N LEU A 74 5.54 11.87 4.97
CA LEU A 74 5.63 12.57 6.25
C LEU A 74 4.36 13.38 6.56
N LYS A 75 3.74 14.03 5.57
CA LYS A 75 2.45 14.71 5.74
C LYS A 75 1.35 13.75 6.18
N LYS A 76 1.28 12.55 5.57
CA LYS A 76 0.33 11.49 5.97
C LYS A 76 0.59 11.01 7.40
N LEU A 77 1.87 10.82 7.77
CA LEU A 77 2.25 10.46 9.14
C LEU A 77 1.85 11.53 10.16
N ALA A 78 2.11 12.80 9.86
CA ALA A 78 1.74 13.91 10.73
C ALA A 78 0.23 13.96 10.98
N GLY A 79 -0.59 13.83 9.93
CA GLY A 79 -2.05 13.76 10.07
C GLY A 79 -2.52 12.54 10.88
N ALA A 80 -1.88 11.37 10.71
CA ALA A 80 -2.20 10.19 11.51
C ALA A 80 -1.87 10.39 13.00
N LEU A 81 -0.77 11.08 13.30
CA LEU A 81 -0.34 11.38 14.67
C LEU A 81 -1.30 12.38 15.36
N GLU A 82 -1.71 13.42 14.63
CA GLU A 82 -2.70 14.40 15.11
C GLU A 82 -4.05 13.72 15.37
N ALA A 83 -4.53 12.90 14.43
CA ALA A 83 -5.75 12.12 14.61
C ALA A 83 -5.66 11.14 15.79
N ALA A 84 -4.50 10.53 16.04
CA ALA A 84 -4.29 9.62 17.16
C ALA A 84 -4.28 10.32 18.52
N SER A 85 -4.03 11.63 18.53
CA SER A 85 -3.99 12.45 19.74
C SER A 85 -5.37 12.96 20.16
N ALA A 86 -6.40 12.80 19.32
CA ALA A 86 -7.76 13.21 19.65
C ALA A 86 -8.37 12.31 20.73
N PRO A 87 -9.24 12.85 21.62
CA PRO A 87 -9.98 12.02 22.58
C PRO A 87 -11.14 11.29 21.89
N GLY A 88 -11.58 10.17 22.47
CA GLY A 88 -12.79 9.47 22.02
C GLY A 88 -12.60 8.46 20.88
N LEU A 89 -11.36 8.11 20.53
CA LEU A 89 -11.11 7.07 19.54
C LEU A 89 -11.49 5.67 20.04
N SER A 90 -12.09 4.89 19.15
CA SER A 90 -12.27 3.46 19.34
C SER A 90 -10.95 2.69 19.20
N LYS A 91 -10.89 1.49 19.79
CA LYS A 91 -9.73 0.60 19.69
C LYS A 91 -9.31 0.32 18.24
N VAL A 92 -10.28 0.21 17.33
CA VAL A 92 -10.02 -0.08 15.91
C VAL A 92 -9.38 1.12 15.22
N GLU A 93 -9.79 2.34 15.56
CA GLU A 93 -9.21 3.57 14.98
C GLU A 93 -7.77 3.76 15.45
N VAL A 94 -7.51 3.56 16.76
CA VAL A 94 -6.14 3.59 17.30
C VAL A 94 -5.24 2.58 16.58
N GLN A 95 -5.72 1.35 16.36
CA GLN A 95 -4.97 0.33 15.63
C GLN A 95 -4.68 0.74 14.17
N ARG A 96 -5.66 1.33 13.47
CA ARG A 96 -5.47 1.79 12.09
C ARG A 96 -4.44 2.91 12.02
N LEU A 97 -4.49 3.87 12.93
CA LEU A 97 -3.54 4.98 12.98
C LEU A 97 -2.12 4.47 13.32
N GLN A 98 -2.01 3.50 14.22
CA GLN A 98 -0.74 2.84 14.52
C GLN A 98 -0.16 2.13 13.27
N VAL A 99 -1.00 1.44 12.49
CA VAL A 99 -0.57 0.81 11.23
C VAL A 99 -0.04 1.85 10.25
N VAL A 100 -0.73 2.98 10.08
CA VAL A 100 -0.27 4.09 9.22
C VAL A 100 1.08 4.63 9.70
N ALA A 101 1.24 4.82 11.01
CA ALA A 101 2.47 5.34 11.58
C ALA A 101 3.66 4.40 11.35
N VAL A 102 3.46 3.10 11.55
CA VAL A 102 4.48 2.07 11.31
C VAL A 102 4.86 2.02 9.83
N ILE A 103 3.88 1.97 8.92
CA ILE A 103 4.14 1.90 7.47
C ILE A 103 4.91 3.12 6.98
N ALA A 104 4.54 4.33 7.44
CA ALA A 104 5.24 5.55 7.04
C ALA A 104 6.71 5.58 7.53
N ARG A 105 6.98 5.06 8.72
CA ARG A 105 8.36 4.91 9.23
C ARG A 105 9.15 3.93 8.36
N THR A 106 8.60 2.74 8.13
CA THR A 106 9.25 1.72 7.29
C THR A 106 9.50 2.22 5.86
N TYR A 107 8.57 3.01 5.31
CA TYR A 107 8.74 3.61 3.99
C TYR A 107 9.95 4.54 3.93
N LYS A 108 10.13 5.40 4.95
CA LYS A 108 11.29 6.30 5.02
C LYS A 108 12.60 5.51 5.01
N ASP A 109 12.69 4.45 5.81
CA ASP A 109 13.90 3.63 5.93
C ASP A 109 14.23 2.94 4.59
N ILE A 110 13.25 2.28 3.97
CA ILE A 110 13.43 1.60 2.66
C ILE A 110 13.79 2.61 1.55
N LEU A 111 13.18 3.79 1.56
CA LEU A 111 13.45 4.80 0.54
C LEU A 111 14.88 5.36 0.68
N SER A 112 15.37 5.55 1.90
CA SER A 112 16.77 5.92 2.12
C SER A 112 17.74 4.88 1.55
N ASP A 113 17.47 3.59 1.77
CA ASP A 113 18.29 2.52 1.19
C ASP A 113 18.25 2.53 -0.35
N TYR A 114 17.07 2.76 -0.93
CA TYR A 114 16.90 2.88 -2.38
C TYR A 114 17.67 4.05 -2.99
N LEU A 115 17.62 5.23 -2.36
CA LEU A 115 18.34 6.42 -2.82
C LEU A 115 19.86 6.19 -2.78
N ASN A 116 20.36 5.58 -1.70
CA ASN A 116 21.78 5.22 -1.59
C ASN A 116 22.21 4.27 -2.72
N TYR A 117 21.38 3.26 -3.04
CA TYR A 117 21.65 2.34 -4.15
C TYR A 117 21.76 3.06 -5.50
N ARG A 118 20.83 3.99 -5.77
CA ARG A 118 20.84 4.81 -7.00
C ARG A 118 22.10 5.67 -7.13
N GLU A 119 22.56 6.27 -6.03
CA GLU A 119 23.80 7.05 -6.03
C GLU A 119 25.03 6.17 -6.32
N VAL A 120 25.07 4.95 -5.77
CA VAL A 120 26.14 3.99 -6.04
C VAL A 120 26.15 3.57 -7.51
N GLU A 121 24.98 3.25 -8.08
CA GLU A 121 24.82 2.90 -9.49
C GLU A 121 25.31 4.04 -10.40
N ALA A 122 24.95 5.28 -10.10
CA ALA A 122 25.40 6.45 -10.87
C ALA A 122 26.93 6.62 -10.83
N LYS A 123 27.56 6.45 -9.66
CA LYS A 123 29.02 6.50 -9.52
C LYS A 123 29.72 5.37 -10.26
N LEU A 124 29.14 4.16 -10.27
CA LEU A 124 29.68 3.02 -10.99
C LEU A 124 29.65 3.29 -12.51
N ASN A 125 28.53 3.77 -13.03
CA ASN A 125 28.40 4.12 -14.45
C ASN A 125 29.39 5.22 -14.88
N ASP A 126 29.59 6.25 -14.04
CA ASP A 126 30.58 7.31 -14.29
C ASP A 126 32.02 6.76 -14.29
N MET A 127 32.34 5.84 -13.37
CA MET A 127 33.64 5.16 -13.36
C MET A 127 33.83 4.30 -14.61
N GLU A 128 32.83 3.50 -15.01
CA GLU A 128 32.89 2.69 -16.24
C GLU A 128 33.11 3.55 -17.48
N ALA A 129 32.40 4.68 -17.58
CA ALA A 129 32.57 5.64 -18.67
C ALA A 129 34.00 6.23 -18.71
N LYS A 130 34.54 6.61 -17.55
CA LYS A 130 35.92 7.12 -17.43
C LYS A 130 36.96 6.05 -17.82
N TYR A 131 36.78 4.80 -17.40
CA TYR A 131 37.67 3.71 -17.80
C TYR A 131 37.62 3.43 -19.29
N ALA A 132 36.42 3.42 -19.89
CA ALA A 132 36.25 3.27 -21.33
C ALA A 132 36.97 4.39 -22.10
N ALA A 133 36.85 5.64 -21.64
CA ALA A 133 37.54 6.78 -22.24
C ALA A 133 39.08 6.68 -22.13
N LEU A 134 39.60 6.21 -20.99
CA LEU A 134 41.03 6.01 -20.80
C LEU A 134 41.59 4.88 -21.68
N LEU A 135 40.85 3.79 -21.84
CA LEU A 135 41.21 2.70 -22.76
C LEU A 135 41.22 3.18 -24.22
N GLY A 136 40.23 4.00 -24.61
CA GLY A 136 40.20 4.64 -25.93
C GLY A 136 41.39 5.57 -26.18
N ASN A 137 41.74 6.42 -25.20
CA ASN A 137 42.85 7.37 -25.33
C ASN A 137 44.24 6.71 -25.31
N LYS A 138 44.40 5.56 -24.64
CA LYS A 138 45.66 4.80 -24.68
C LYS A 138 45.92 4.19 -26.06
N SER A 139 44.86 3.81 -26.78
CA SER A 139 44.96 3.30 -28.16
C SER A 139 45.37 4.39 -29.16
N THR A 140 44.92 5.64 -28.97
CA THR A 140 45.25 6.75 -29.86
C THR A 140 46.64 7.32 -29.61
N ASN A 141 47.06 7.47 -28.35
CA ASN A 141 48.39 7.99 -28.03
C ASN A 141 49.56 7.07 -28.46
N ASN A 142 49.34 5.75 -28.55
CA ASN A 142 50.38 4.82 -28.96
C ASN A 142 50.61 4.81 -30.49
N ALA A 143 49.65 5.31 -31.28
CA ALA A 143 49.76 5.43 -32.74
C ALA A 143 50.50 6.71 -33.20
N SER A 144 50.77 7.66 -32.28
CA SER A 144 51.40 8.95 -32.59
C SER A 144 52.88 9.06 -32.18
N ARG A 145 53.53 7.97 -31.76
CA ARG A 145 54.96 7.99 -31.47
C ARG A 145 55.72 8.06 -32.80
N PRO A 146 56.48 9.14 -33.11
CA PRO A 146 57.19 9.23 -34.37
C PRO A 146 58.27 8.15 -34.41
N VAL A 147 58.29 7.38 -35.50
CA VAL A 147 59.34 6.40 -35.79
C VAL A 147 60.67 7.15 -35.83
N PRO A 148 61.70 6.76 -35.06
CA PRO A 148 63.00 7.41 -35.15
C PRO A 148 63.58 7.17 -36.55
N GLU A 149 63.90 8.25 -37.26
CA GLU A 149 64.53 8.21 -38.58
C GLU A 149 65.85 7.41 -38.53
N PRO A 150 66.14 6.61 -39.57
CA PRO A 150 67.37 5.83 -39.61
C PRO A 150 68.57 6.77 -39.79
N VAL A 151 69.46 6.79 -38.80
CA VAL A 151 70.72 7.54 -38.81
C VAL A 151 71.55 7.11 -40.04
N ALA A 152 71.71 8.04 -40.98
CA ALA A 152 72.57 7.86 -42.14
C ALA A 152 74.03 7.65 -41.71
N LYS A 153 74.62 6.52 -42.09
CA LYS A 153 76.04 6.24 -41.92
C LYS A 153 76.83 7.10 -42.92
N SER A 154 77.70 7.97 -42.42
CA SER A 154 78.69 8.69 -43.25
C SER A 154 79.81 7.73 -43.68
N PRO A 155 80.22 7.72 -44.96
CA PRO A 155 81.39 6.98 -45.39
C PRO A 155 82.68 7.76 -45.09
N SER A 156 83.75 7.00 -44.84
CA SER A 156 85.11 7.42 -44.50
C SER A 156 85.86 8.10 -45.66
#